data_AF-A0A7X0G782-F1
#
_entry.id   AF-A0A7X0G782-F1
#
_cell.length_a   1.000
_cell.length_b   1.000
_cell.length_c   1.000
_cell.angle_alpha   90.00
_cell.angle_beta   90.00
_cell.angle_gamma   90.00
#
_symmetry.space_group_name_H-M   'P 1'
#
loop_
_entity.id
_entity.type
_entity.pdbx_description
1 polymer ?
#
loop_
_entity_poly.entity_id
_entity_poly.type
_entity_poly.pdbx_seq_one_letter_code
_entity_poly.pdbx_strand_id
1 'polypeptide(L)'
;MGWDDERVREHVQRLEGLLDGLDPGAHQAVQALVELYGEAFGRIVRLCADASELAGDELVGHLLAMHGVHPETPEARVRRALAGLEGFLAKHRTSVELTGVDGDTVRLRAATEGRAAAPRPVLDAVERAALAAAPELERVEIEAPVPEKVLITLDQVRSRA
;
A
#
# COMPACT_ATOMS: atom_id res chain seq x y z
N MET A 1 0.73 6.25 -26.56
CA MET A 1 1.73 5.23 -26.15
C MET A 1 1.99 5.44 -24.68
N GLY A 2 1.49 4.54 -23.82
CA GLY A 2 1.81 4.55 -22.39
C GLY A 2 3.29 4.19 -22.17
N TRP A 3 3.84 4.61 -21.04
CA TRP A 3 5.16 4.14 -20.61
C TRP A 3 4.99 2.75 -19.98
N ASP A 4 5.97 1.87 -20.17
CA ASP A 4 6.07 0.63 -19.40
C ASP A 4 6.84 0.89 -18.08
N ASP A 5 6.79 -0.06 -17.14
CA ASP A 5 7.38 0.08 -15.81
C ASP A 5 8.89 0.34 -15.85
N GLU A 6 9.58 -0.24 -16.83
CA GLU A 6 11.02 -0.04 -17.01
C GLU A 6 11.30 1.41 -17.40
N ARG A 7 10.57 1.94 -18.39
CA ARG A 7 10.69 3.35 -18.78
C ARG A 7 10.30 4.30 -17.64
N VAL A 8 9.31 3.94 -16.82
CA VAL A 8 8.97 4.72 -15.61
C VAL A 8 10.17 4.75 -14.66
N ARG A 9 10.78 3.61 -14.36
CA ARG A 9 11.94 3.51 -13.46
C ARG A 9 13.14 4.31 -13.98
N GLU A 10 13.46 4.18 -15.26
CA GLU A 10 14.52 4.97 -15.91
C GLU A 10 14.23 6.47 -15.83
N HIS A 11 12.96 6.86 -16.03
CA HIS A 11 12.57 8.27 -15.94
C HIS A 11 12.70 8.83 -14.52
N VAL A 12 12.32 8.04 -13.51
CA VAL A 12 12.50 8.41 -12.10
C VAL A 12 13.97 8.60 -11.76
N GLN A 13 14.84 7.65 -12.10
CA GLN A 13 16.29 7.78 -11.86
C GLN A 13 16.89 9.00 -12.56
N ARG A 14 16.43 9.28 -13.78
CA ARG A 14 16.85 10.47 -14.51
C ARG A 14 16.38 11.74 -13.82
N LEU A 15 15.15 11.77 -13.32
CA LEU A 15 14.60 12.92 -12.60
C LEU A 15 15.38 13.18 -11.30
N GLU A 16 15.68 12.14 -10.51
CA GLU A 16 16.51 12.25 -9.30
C GLU A 16 17.86 12.89 -9.60
N GLY A 17 18.58 12.39 -10.62
CA GLY A 17 19.87 12.96 -11.00
C GLY A 17 19.78 14.41 -11.52
N LEU A 18 18.65 14.82 -12.09
CA LEU A 18 18.42 16.23 -12.46
C LEU A 18 18.17 17.10 -11.22
N LEU A 19 17.37 16.61 -10.28
CA LEU A 19 17.04 17.32 -9.04
C LEU A 19 18.28 17.57 -8.18
N ASP A 20 19.17 16.57 -8.06
CA ASP A 20 20.43 16.68 -7.29
C ASP A 20 21.34 17.82 -7.79
N GLY A 21 21.25 18.17 -9.08
CA GLY A 21 22.05 19.21 -9.70
C GLY A 21 21.41 20.60 -9.74
N LEU A 22 20.17 20.75 -9.25
CA LEU A 22 19.44 22.02 -9.35
C LEU A 22 19.99 23.05 -8.37
N ASP A 23 20.10 24.30 -8.82
CA ASP A 23 20.33 25.42 -7.91
C ASP A 23 19.09 25.67 -7.01
N PRO A 24 19.24 26.40 -5.89
CA PRO A 24 18.11 26.65 -4.97
C PRO A 24 16.90 27.37 -5.60
N GLY A 25 17.12 28.23 -6.60
CA GLY A 25 16.04 28.94 -7.30
C GLY A 25 15.25 28.00 -8.22
N ALA A 26 15.95 27.10 -8.91
CA ALA A 26 15.32 26.05 -9.70
C ALA A 26 14.54 25.06 -8.82
N HIS A 27 15.07 24.71 -7.64
CA HIS A 27 14.33 23.91 -6.64
C HIS A 27 13.00 24.56 -6.25
N GLN A 28 13.01 25.87 -5.92
CA GLN A 28 11.79 26.60 -5.56
C GLN A 28 10.78 26.64 -6.71
N ALA A 29 11.25 26.78 -7.96
CA ALA A 29 10.38 26.76 -9.13
C ALA A 29 9.71 25.39 -9.34
N VAL A 30 10.46 24.30 -9.18
CA VAL A 30 9.91 22.94 -9.25
C VAL A 30 8.90 22.70 -8.13
N GLN A 31 9.21 23.12 -6.90
CA GLN A 31 8.27 23.00 -5.78
C GLN A 31 6.96 23.75 -6.08
N ALA A 32 7.03 25.00 -6.52
CA ALA A 32 5.84 25.78 -6.87
C ALA A 32 5.02 25.13 -8.00
N LEU A 33 5.69 24.47 -8.95
CA LEU A 33 5.03 23.76 -10.03
C LEU A 33 4.30 22.49 -9.53
N VAL A 34 4.95 21.71 -8.65
CA VAL A 34 4.36 20.51 -8.04
C VAL A 34 3.15 20.89 -7.17
N GLU A 35 3.24 21.98 -6.40
CA GLU A 35 2.11 22.53 -5.63
C GLU A 35 0.95 22.95 -6.54
N LEU A 36 1.24 23.64 -7.66
CA LEU A 36 0.24 24.03 -8.64
C LEU A 36 -0.44 22.82 -9.28
N TYR A 37 0.32 21.77 -9.62
CA TYR A 37 -0.23 20.53 -10.16
C TYR A 37 -1.11 19.82 -9.14
N GLY A 38 -0.73 19.77 -7.87
CA GLY A 38 -1.56 19.23 -6.79
C GLY A 38 -2.92 19.92 -6.71
N GLU A 39 -2.95 21.25 -6.72
CA GLU A 39 -4.21 22.01 -6.72
C GLU A 39 -5.02 21.80 -8.02
N ALA A 40 -4.36 21.69 -9.17
CA ALA A 40 -5.02 21.39 -10.44
C ALA A 40 -5.69 20.00 -10.41
N PHE A 41 -4.97 18.97 -9.93
CA PHE A 41 -5.52 17.63 -9.75
C PHE A 41 -6.69 17.61 -8.77
N GLY A 42 -6.58 18.29 -7.63
CA GLY A 42 -7.68 18.42 -6.67
C GLY A 42 -8.92 19.08 -7.29
N ARG A 43 -8.75 20.06 -8.17
CA ARG A 43 -9.87 20.65 -8.93
C ARG A 43 -10.47 19.68 -9.94
N ILE A 44 -9.64 18.94 -10.68
CA ILE A 44 -10.12 17.93 -11.64
C ILE A 44 -11.00 16.90 -10.91
N VAL A 45 -10.53 16.35 -9.79
CA VAL A 45 -11.28 15.40 -8.97
C VAL A 45 -12.62 16.00 -8.51
N ARG A 46 -12.63 17.26 -8.05
CA ARG A 46 -13.86 17.97 -7.64
C ARG A 46 -14.85 18.26 -8.79
N LEU A 47 -14.36 18.35 -10.02
CA LEU A 47 -15.20 18.59 -11.20
C LEU A 47 -15.79 17.29 -11.77
N CYS A 48 -15.21 16.14 -11.46
CA CYS A 48 -15.75 14.84 -11.82
C CYS A 48 -16.99 14.53 -10.96
N ALA A 49 -18.09 14.10 -11.60
CA ALA A 49 -19.25 13.57 -10.89
C ALA A 49 -18.92 12.21 -10.21
N ASP A 50 -18.06 11.43 -10.87
CA ASP A 50 -17.43 10.22 -10.34
C ASP A 50 -15.97 10.21 -10.80
N ALA A 51 -15.04 10.09 -9.85
CA ALA A 51 -13.60 10.04 -10.10
C ALA A 51 -13.05 8.61 -10.03
N SER A 52 -13.91 7.59 -9.94
CA SER A 52 -13.53 6.19 -9.81
C SER A 52 -12.66 5.69 -10.97
N GLU A 53 -13.01 6.03 -12.22
CA GLU A 53 -12.21 5.66 -13.39
C GLU A 53 -10.82 6.33 -13.36
N LEU A 54 -10.75 7.60 -12.93
CA LEU A 54 -9.50 8.34 -12.81
C LEU A 54 -8.58 7.72 -11.73
N ALA A 55 -9.16 7.35 -10.59
CA ALA A 55 -8.47 6.70 -9.49
C ALA A 55 -8.17 5.20 -9.71
N GLY A 56 -8.80 4.61 -10.73
CA GLY A 56 -8.57 3.23 -11.15
C GLY A 56 -7.39 3.07 -12.11
N ASP A 57 -7.01 4.14 -12.82
CA ASP A 57 -5.75 4.17 -13.57
C ASP A 57 -4.57 4.20 -12.60
N GLU A 58 -3.60 3.31 -12.81
CA GLU A 58 -2.49 3.09 -11.87
C GLU A 58 -1.61 4.33 -11.69
N LEU A 59 -1.19 4.96 -12.80
CA LEU A 59 -0.32 6.12 -12.76
C LEU A 59 -1.07 7.33 -12.21
N VAL A 60 -2.30 7.55 -12.68
CA VAL A 60 -3.09 8.71 -12.23
C VAL A 60 -3.47 8.56 -10.76
N GLY A 61 -3.94 7.39 -10.34
CA GLY A 61 -4.23 7.10 -8.93
C GLY A 61 -3.02 7.36 -8.03
N HIS A 62 -1.82 6.92 -8.45
CA HIS A 62 -0.60 7.17 -7.70
C HIS A 62 -0.28 8.68 -7.59
N LEU A 63 -0.41 9.45 -8.67
CA LEU A 63 -0.20 10.91 -8.63
C LEU A 63 -1.23 11.60 -7.72
N LEU A 64 -2.50 11.20 -7.78
CA LEU A 64 -3.53 11.74 -6.89
C LEU A 64 -3.22 11.47 -5.41
N ALA A 65 -2.73 10.26 -5.10
CA ALA A 65 -2.34 9.89 -3.74
C ALA A 65 -1.11 10.69 -3.27
N MET A 66 -0.08 10.82 -4.11
CA MET A 66 1.11 11.63 -3.83
C MET A 66 0.79 13.10 -3.54
N HIS A 67 -0.27 13.64 -4.16
CA HIS A 67 -0.74 14.99 -3.93
C HIS A 67 -1.82 15.12 -2.84
N GLY A 68 -2.20 14.02 -2.16
CA GLY A 68 -3.21 14.03 -1.09
C GLY A 68 -4.63 14.37 -1.57
N VAL A 69 -4.92 14.17 -2.85
CA VAL A 69 -6.22 14.50 -3.49
C VAL A 69 -6.95 13.27 -4.04
N HIS A 70 -6.51 12.07 -3.67
CA HIS A 70 -7.14 10.83 -4.07
C HIS A 70 -8.58 10.72 -3.50
N PRO A 71 -9.59 10.30 -4.30
CA PRO A 71 -10.98 10.24 -3.85
C PRO A 71 -11.24 9.12 -2.82
N GLU A 72 -10.53 8.00 -2.91
CA GLU A 72 -10.56 6.94 -1.89
C GLU A 72 -9.63 7.24 -0.72
N THR A 73 -10.03 6.85 0.50
CA THR A 73 -9.19 6.97 1.71
C THR A 73 -8.00 6.00 1.68
N PRO A 74 -6.93 6.25 2.47
CA PRO A 74 -5.81 5.32 2.59
C PRO A 74 -6.24 3.89 2.92
N GLU A 75 -7.19 3.73 3.84
CA GLU A 75 -7.73 2.42 4.26
C GLU A 75 -8.37 1.68 3.08
N ALA A 76 -9.14 2.40 2.26
CA ALA A 76 -9.80 1.82 1.09
C ALA A 76 -8.77 1.37 0.04
N ARG A 77 -7.74 2.19 -0.22
CA ARG A 77 -6.67 1.85 -1.14
C ARG A 77 -5.83 0.67 -0.68
N VAL A 78 -5.46 0.63 0.61
CA VAL A 78 -4.76 -0.54 1.18
C VAL A 78 -5.62 -1.80 1.07
N ARG A 79 -6.91 -1.72 1.41
CA ARG A 79 -7.81 -2.88 1.30
C ARG A 79 -7.91 -3.38 -0.15
N ARG A 80 -7.98 -2.48 -1.13
CA ARG A 80 -7.96 -2.81 -2.56
C ARG A 80 -6.65 -3.49 -2.98
N ALA A 81 -5.51 -3.01 -2.51
CA ALA A 81 -4.21 -3.61 -2.78
C ALA A 81 -4.06 -5.01 -2.16
N LEU A 82 -4.54 -5.20 -0.93
CA LEU A 82 -4.56 -6.52 -0.28
C LEU A 82 -5.47 -7.51 -1.03
N ALA A 83 -6.62 -7.05 -1.54
CA ALA A 83 -7.50 -7.88 -2.37
C ALA A 83 -6.79 -8.36 -3.64
N GLY A 84 -5.97 -7.50 -4.27
CA GLY A 84 -5.13 -7.87 -5.41
C GLY A 84 -4.07 -8.94 -5.09
N LEU A 85 -3.68 -9.08 -3.82
CA LEU A 85 -2.73 -10.10 -3.36
C LEU A 85 -3.39 -11.43 -2.96
N GLU A 86 -4.72 -11.56 -2.95
CA GLU A 86 -5.42 -12.78 -2.48
C GLU A 86 -4.88 -14.07 -3.13
N GLY A 87 -4.67 -14.06 -4.45
CA GLY A 87 -4.12 -15.21 -5.18
C GLY A 87 -2.68 -15.55 -4.81
N PHE A 88 -1.85 -14.55 -4.45
CA PHE A 88 -0.49 -14.75 -3.95
C PHE A 88 -0.52 -15.30 -2.51
N LEU A 89 -1.31 -14.67 -1.64
CA LEU A 89 -1.48 -15.05 -0.24
C LEU A 89 -2.02 -16.48 -0.08
N ALA A 90 -2.98 -16.88 -0.92
CA ALA A 90 -3.51 -18.23 -0.95
C ALA A 90 -2.46 -19.31 -1.25
N LYS A 91 -1.53 -19.06 -2.20
CA LYS A 91 -0.42 -19.98 -2.50
C LYS A 91 0.50 -20.20 -1.29
N HIS A 92 0.59 -19.20 -0.41
CA HIS A 92 1.35 -19.25 0.82
C HIS A 92 0.50 -19.60 2.05
N ARG A 93 -0.77 -20.01 1.86
CA ARG A 93 -1.73 -20.33 2.94
C ARG A 93 -1.77 -19.26 4.03
N THR A 94 -1.69 -18.02 3.59
CA THR A 94 -1.67 -16.84 4.44
C THR A 94 -2.90 -16.00 4.14
N SER A 95 -3.51 -15.41 5.16
CA SER A 95 -4.53 -14.37 5.02
C SER A 95 -4.03 -13.10 5.70
N VAL A 96 -4.43 -11.94 5.16
CA VAL A 96 -4.09 -10.64 5.72
C VAL A 96 -5.35 -9.79 5.77
N GLU A 97 -5.59 -9.19 6.92
CA GLU A 97 -6.73 -8.31 7.17
C GLU A 97 -6.24 -6.94 7.63
N LEU A 98 -6.82 -5.88 7.07
CA LEU A 98 -6.63 -4.52 7.54
C LEU A 98 -7.43 -4.33 8.84
N THR A 99 -6.75 -4.06 9.95
CA THR A 99 -7.39 -3.83 11.26
C THR A 99 -7.63 -2.35 11.53
N GLY A 100 -6.84 -1.46 10.93
CA GLY A 100 -7.06 -0.02 10.99
C GLY A 100 -5.90 0.78 10.43
N VAL A 101 -6.08 2.09 10.37
CA VAL A 101 -5.03 3.08 10.10
C VAL A 101 -5.08 4.10 11.24
N ASP A 102 -3.91 4.44 11.76
CA ASP A 102 -3.72 5.36 12.88
C ASP A 102 -2.60 6.34 12.52
N GLY A 103 -2.97 7.56 12.16
CA GLY A 103 -2.03 8.56 11.63
C GLY A 103 -1.36 8.08 10.34
N ASP A 104 -0.04 7.92 10.40
CA ASP A 104 0.83 7.45 9.32
C ASP A 104 1.03 5.93 9.30
N THR A 105 0.38 5.21 10.23
CA THR A 105 0.65 3.80 10.50
C THR A 105 -0.55 2.95 10.12
N VAL A 106 -0.35 1.96 9.25
CA VAL A 106 -1.35 0.94 8.94
C VAL A 106 -1.14 -0.31 9.77
N ARG A 107 -2.22 -0.81 10.36
CA ARG A 107 -2.22 -2.04 11.16
C ARG A 107 -2.88 -3.16 10.39
N LEU A 108 -2.14 -4.25 10.25
CA LEU A 108 -2.55 -5.45 9.55
C LEU A 108 -2.47 -6.64 10.49
N ARG A 109 -3.37 -7.60 10.32
CA ARG A 109 -3.30 -8.91 10.95
C ARG A 109 -3.02 -9.96 9.90
N ALA A 110 -1.95 -10.73 10.08
CA ALA A 110 -1.57 -11.80 9.14
C ALA A 110 -1.60 -13.17 9.83
N ALA A 111 -2.38 -14.10 9.29
CA ALA A 111 -2.49 -15.47 9.78
C ALA A 111 -1.98 -16.46 8.72
N THR A 112 -1.27 -17.51 9.15
CA THR A 112 -0.77 -18.55 8.23
C THR A 112 -1.10 -19.92 8.78
N GLU A 113 -1.67 -20.78 7.94
CA GLU A 113 -2.07 -22.12 8.36
C GLU A 113 -0.86 -22.94 8.84
N GLY A 114 -1.00 -23.54 10.03
CA GLY A 114 0.01 -24.40 10.64
C GLY A 114 1.28 -23.66 11.09
N ARG A 115 1.27 -22.32 11.19
CA ARG A 115 2.40 -21.52 11.65
C ARG A 115 1.97 -20.43 12.63
N ALA A 116 2.85 -20.11 13.57
CA ALA A 116 2.62 -19.01 14.50
C ALA A 116 2.72 -17.62 13.84
N ALA A 117 3.44 -17.52 12.71
CA ALA A 117 3.60 -16.29 11.96
C ALA A 117 3.79 -16.58 10.46
N ALA A 118 3.44 -15.60 9.64
CA ALA A 118 3.65 -15.66 8.20
C ALA A 118 5.14 -15.61 7.83
N PRO A 119 5.55 -16.24 6.71
CA PRO A 119 6.92 -16.15 6.24
C PRO A 119 7.32 -14.69 5.95
N ARG A 120 8.54 -14.28 6.33
CA ARG A 120 9.01 -12.90 6.15
C ARG A 120 8.88 -12.39 4.70
N PRO A 121 9.22 -13.16 3.64
CA PRO A 121 9.04 -12.68 2.27
C PRO A 121 7.60 -12.37 1.88
N VAL A 122 6.62 -13.06 2.49
CA VAL A 122 5.18 -12.79 2.28
C VAL A 122 4.81 -11.49 2.96
N LEU A 123 5.29 -11.27 4.18
CA LEU A 123 5.09 -10.02 4.92
C LEU A 123 5.72 -8.82 4.20
N ASP A 124 6.94 -8.96 3.66
CA ASP A 124 7.59 -7.91 2.89
C ASP A 124 6.79 -7.54 1.63
N ALA A 125 6.16 -8.52 0.98
CA ALA A 125 5.31 -8.28 -0.18
C ALA A 125 4.03 -7.52 0.19
N VAL A 126 3.42 -7.88 1.31
CA VAL A 126 2.24 -7.20 1.86
C VAL A 126 2.57 -5.76 2.25
N GLU A 127 3.69 -5.56 2.97
CA GLU A 127 4.18 -4.24 3.38
C GLU A 127 4.43 -3.34 2.16
N ARG A 128 5.14 -3.85 1.14
CA ARG A 128 5.36 -3.10 -0.11
C ARG A 128 4.05 -2.74 -0.82
N ALA A 129 3.10 -3.67 -0.90
CA ALA A 129 1.82 -3.41 -1.55
C ALA A 129 0.99 -2.36 -0.80
N ALA A 130 0.99 -2.39 0.54
CA ALA A 130 0.29 -1.40 1.35
C ALA A 130 0.89 0.00 1.18
N LEU A 131 2.21 0.13 1.28
CA LEU A 131 2.91 1.42 1.12
C LEU A 131 2.81 1.97 -0.31
N ALA A 132 2.85 1.10 -1.32
CA ALA A 132 2.66 1.53 -2.71
C ALA A 132 1.23 2.07 -2.96
N ALA A 133 0.23 1.50 -2.30
CA ALA A 133 -1.17 1.91 -2.45
C ALA A 133 -1.53 3.18 -1.66
N ALA A 134 -0.80 3.46 -0.58
CA ALA A 134 -1.01 4.62 0.26
C ALA A 134 0.34 5.24 0.66
N PRO A 135 0.96 6.03 -0.24
CA PRO A 135 2.30 6.59 -0.05
C PRO A 135 2.40 7.63 1.09
N GLU A 136 1.28 8.15 1.59
CA GLU A 136 1.25 9.00 2.77
C GLU A 136 1.43 8.22 4.09
N LEU A 137 1.39 6.89 4.05
CA LEU A 137 1.68 6.04 5.20
C LEU A 137 3.19 5.80 5.28
N GLU A 138 3.75 5.90 6.47
CA GLU A 138 5.18 5.69 6.72
C GLU A 138 5.49 4.31 7.30
N ARG A 139 4.52 3.68 7.96
CA ARG A 139 4.75 2.43 8.71
C ARG A 139 3.66 1.40 8.50
N VAL A 140 4.07 0.15 8.46
CA VAL A 140 3.18 -1.02 8.44
C VAL A 140 3.46 -1.87 9.67
N GLU A 141 2.47 -1.99 10.55
CA GLU A 141 2.50 -2.89 11.69
C GLU A 141 1.73 -4.17 11.35
N ILE A 142 2.42 -5.31 11.31
CA ILE A 142 1.80 -6.59 11.03
C ILE A 142 1.83 -7.47 12.28
N GLU A 143 0.65 -7.72 12.83
CA GLU A 143 0.47 -8.59 13.98
C GLU A 143 0.12 -10.02 13.54
N ALA A 144 0.71 -11.00 14.21
CA ALA A 144 0.24 -12.37 14.13
C ALA A 144 -0.99 -12.56 15.04
N PRO A 145 -1.94 -13.44 14.67
CA PRO A 145 -3.04 -13.77 15.57
C PRO A 145 -2.48 -14.34 16.88
N VAL A 146 -3.06 -13.92 18.00
CA VAL A 146 -2.77 -14.54 19.29
C VAL A 146 -3.23 -16.00 19.20
N PRO A 147 -2.36 -17.00 19.45
CA PRO A 147 -2.77 -18.40 19.36
C PRO A 147 -3.91 -18.64 20.35
N GLU A 148 -5.07 -19.03 19.82
CA GLU A 148 -6.21 -19.40 20.65
C GLU A 148 -5.77 -20.61 21.50
N LYS A 149 -5.91 -20.50 22.83
CA LYS A 149 -5.51 -21.57 23.74
C LYS A 149 -6.45 -22.76 23.53
N VAL A 150 -6.05 -23.69 22.67
CA VAL A 150 -6.77 -24.96 22.52
C VAL A 150 -6.55 -25.77 23.80
N LEU A 151 -7.60 -25.82 24.64
CA LEU A 151 -7.61 -26.67 25.82
C LEU A 151 -7.79 -28.12 25.36
N ILE A 152 -6.71 -28.91 25.38
CA ILE A 152 -6.81 -30.36 25.18
C ILE A 152 -7.38 -30.97 26.46
N THR A 153 -8.59 -31.51 26.40
CA THR A 153 -9.18 -32.28 27.51
C THR A 153 -8.43 -33.60 27.67
N LEU A 154 -8.10 -33.97 28.91
CA LEU A 154 -7.36 -35.20 29.28
C LEU A 154 -7.92 -36.49 28.66
N ASP A 155 -9.23 -36.56 28.39
CA ASP A 155 -9.86 -37.69 27.70
C ASP A 155 -9.34 -37.92 26.28
N GLN A 156 -9.00 -36.84 25.56
CA GLN A 156 -8.49 -36.93 24.17
C GLN A 156 -7.06 -37.47 24.08
N VAL A 157 -6.29 -37.39 25.17
CA VAL A 157 -4.93 -37.95 25.25
C VAL A 157 -4.98 -39.44 25.60
N ARG A 158 -5.95 -39.86 26.43
CA ARG A 158 -6.09 -41.24 26.87
C ARG A 158 -6.64 -42.18 25.79
N SER A 159 -7.35 -41.67 24.79
CA SER A 159 -7.89 -42.48 23.69
C SER A 159 -6.89 -42.78 22.56
N ARG A 160 -5.63 -42.33 22.68
CA ARG A 160 -4.56 -42.53 21.69
C ARG A 160 -3.38 -43.39 22.20
N ALA A 161 -3.50 -43.94 23.42
CA ALA A 161 -2.58 -44.92 23.99
C ALA A 161 -3.24 -46.31 23.99
#